data_AF-A0A367JW77-F1
#
_entry.id   AF-A0A367JW77-F1
#
_cell.length_a   1.000
_cell.length_b   1.000
_cell.length_c   1.000
_cell.angle_alpha   90.00
_cell.angle_beta   90.00
_cell.angle_gamma   90.00
#
_symmetry.space_group_name_H-M   'P 1'
#
loop_
_entity.id
_entity.type
_entity.pdbx_description
1 polymer ?
#
loop_
_entity_poly.entity_id
_entity_poly.type
_entity_poly.pdbx_seq_one_letter_code
_entity_poly.pdbx_strand_id
1 'polypeptide(L)' 'KTIAGEHVISALQTLGFEEYVEEVEEVYKDHKKQQKDRDKKSTRLENTGISEEELLRQQELLFAQSRLKFEAQQQ' A
#
# COMPACT_ATOMS: atom_id res chain seq x y z
N LYS A 1 20.92 12.99 -9.54
CA LYS A 1 20.89 12.88 -8.06
C LYS A 1 19.50 13.28 -7.60
N THR A 2 18.85 12.46 -6.79
CA THR A 2 17.47 12.71 -6.30
C THR A 2 17.52 13.28 -4.89
N ILE A 3 16.66 14.26 -4.60
CA ILE A 3 16.51 14.81 -3.25
C ILE A 3 15.61 13.86 -2.45
N ALA A 4 16.12 13.30 -1.35
CA ALA A 4 15.39 12.45 -0.43
C ALA A 4 14.97 13.23 0.83
N GLY A 5 14.04 12.67 1.62
CA GLY A 5 13.56 13.31 2.85
C GLY A 5 14.67 13.64 3.85
N GLU A 6 15.72 12.83 3.92
CA GLU A 6 16.90 13.10 4.77
C GLU A 6 17.62 14.39 4.36
N HIS A 7 17.70 14.70 3.07
CA HIS A 7 18.31 15.95 2.60
C HIS A 7 17.49 17.18 3.02
N VAL A 8 16.17 17.04 3.14
CA VAL A 8 15.28 18.13 3.59
C VAL A 8 15.46 18.37 5.09
N ILE A 9 15.52 17.30 5.90
CA ILE A 9 15.75 17.40 7.35
C ILE A 9 17.08 18.09 7.65
N SER A 10 18.16 17.69 6.98
CA SER A 10 19.47 18.34 7.13
C SER A 10 19.47 19.82 6.70
N ALA A 11 18.69 20.16 5.67
CA ALA A 11 18.56 21.55 5.23
C ALA A 11 17.81 22.40 6.26
N LEU A 12 16.76 21.87 6.89
CA LEU A 12 16.01 22.59 7.93
C LEU A 12 16.90 22.95 9.13
N GLN A 13 17.73 22.01 9.59
CA GLN A 13 18.71 22.27 10.64
C GLN A 13 19.73 23.34 10.23
N THR A 14 20.29 23.23 9.02
CA THR A 14 21.31 24.17 8.53
C THR A 14 20.78 25.60 8.37
N LEU A 15 19.50 25.73 8.01
CA LEU A 15 18.84 27.01 7.80
C LEU A 15 18.28 27.63 9.09
N GLY A 16 18.40 26.94 10.23
CA GLY A 16 17.91 27.42 11.52
C GLY A 16 16.42 27.20 11.77
N PHE A 17 15.77 26.32 11.01
CA PHE A 17 14.36 25.92 11.18
C PHE A 17 14.22 24.66 12.04
N GLU A 18 14.96 24.60 13.15
CA GLU A 18 14.99 23.42 14.04
C GLU A 18 13.61 23.12 14.66
N GLU A 19 12.78 24.15 14.83
CA GLU A 19 11.40 24.01 15.32
C GLU A 19 10.52 23.09 14.45
N TYR A 20 10.82 22.95 13.16
CA TYR A 20 10.06 22.09 12.24
C TYR A 20 10.64 20.67 12.13
N VAL A 21 11.83 20.42 12.66
CA VAL A 21 12.53 19.15 12.46
C VAL A 21 11.77 17.99 13.11
N GLU A 22 11.22 18.20 14.31
CA GLU A 22 10.49 17.17 15.05
C GLU A 22 9.26 16.68 14.27
N GLU A 23 8.39 17.61 13.86
CA GLU A 23 7.18 17.30 13.10
C GLU A 23 7.51 16.66 11.74
N VAL A 24 8.52 17.17 11.04
CA VAL A 24 8.95 16.62 9.74
C VAL A 24 9.53 15.21 9.90
N GLU A 25 10.28 14.94 10.96
CA GLU A 25 10.77 13.59 11.26
C GLU A 25 9.65 12.61 11.56
N GLU A 26 8.62 13.03 12.30
CA GLU A 26 7.44 12.20 12.57
C GLU A 26 6.74 11.80 11.26
N VAL A 27 6.43 12.79 10.42
CA VAL A 27 5.81 12.56 9.10
C VAL A 27 6.70 11.66 8.22
N TYR A 28 8.02 11.85 8.27
CA TYR A 28 8.96 11.04 7.52
C TYR A 28 8.98 9.57 7.97
N LYS A 29 8.92 9.31 9.28
CA LYS A 29 8.82 7.96 9.85
C LYS A 29 7.52 7.29 9.41
N ASP A 30 6.41 8.00 9.47
CA ASP A 30 5.12 7.52 9.01
C ASP A 30 5.10 7.21 7.51
N HIS A 31 5.68 8.07 6.69
CA HIS A 31 5.83 7.82 5.27
C HIS A 31 6.64 6.54 5.00
N LYS A 32 7.79 6.35 5.67
CA LYS A 32 8.59 5.11 5.55
C LYS A 32 7.80 3.87 5.96
N LYS A 33 6.95 3.97 6.99
CA LYS A 33 6.07 2.88 7.42
C LYS A 33 5.01 2.55 6.37
N GLN A 34 4.31 3.56 5.86
CA GLN A 34 3.30 3.39 4.82
C GLN A 34 3.88 2.80 3.53
N GLN A 35 5.08 3.25 3.13
CA GLN A 35 5.79 2.69 1.98
C GLN A 35 6.05 1.19 2.18
N LYS A 36 6.61 0.79 3.32
CA LYS A 36 6.85 -0.63 3.64
C LYS A 36 5.56 -1.45 3.64
N ASP A 37 4.47 -0.90 4.17
CA ASP A 37 3.18 -1.60 4.21
C ASP A 37 2.57 -1.76 2.81
N ARG A 38 2.74 -0.78 1.92
CA ARG A 38 2.34 -0.91 0.51
C ARG A 38 3.15 -1.99 -0.20
N ASP A 39 4.47 -2.01 0.00
CA ASP A 39 5.35 -3.00 -0.63
C ASP A 39 5.02 -4.43 -0.15
N LYS A 40 4.70 -4.59 1.14
CA LYS A 40 4.19 -5.85 1.71
C LYS A 40 2.84 -6.27 1.14
N LYS A 41 1.95 -5.32 0.83
CA LYS A 41 0.64 -5.63 0.22
C LYS A 41 0.81 -6.10 -1.22
N SER A 42 1.66 -5.44 -2.00
CA SER A 42 1.94 -5.85 -3.39
C SER A 42 2.46 -7.28 -3.45
N THR A 43 3.44 -7.59 -2.61
CA THR A 43 4.06 -8.91 -2.54
C THR A 43 3.15 -10.00 -1.97
N ARG A 44 2.07 -9.66 -1.25
CA ARG A 44 1.18 -10.67 -0.65
C ARG A 44 0.44 -11.48 -1.72
N LEU A 45 -0.06 -10.83 -2.77
CA LEU A 45 -0.81 -11.52 -3.83
C LEU A 45 0.12 -12.43 -4.66
N GLU A 46 1.31 -11.93 -4.97
CA GLU A 46 2.36 -12.64 -5.71
C GLU A 46 2.89 -13.87 -4.94
N ASN A 47 2.90 -13.82 -3.61
CA ASN A 47 3.38 -14.91 -2.74
C ASN A 47 2.28 -15.89 -2.29
N THR A 48 1.07 -15.83 -2.85
CA THR A 48 0.00 -16.78 -2.49
C THR A 48 0.30 -18.22 -2.89
N GLY A 49 1.24 -18.44 -3.81
CA GLY A 49 1.60 -19.77 -4.33
C GLY A 49 0.50 -20.40 -5.20
N ILE A 50 -0.57 -19.66 -5.48
CA ILE A 50 -1.68 -20.05 -6.36
C ILE A 50 -1.28 -19.64 -7.79
N SER A 51 -1.43 -20.54 -8.75
CA SER A 51 -1.21 -20.20 -10.16
C SER A 51 -2.27 -19.22 -10.66
N GLU A 52 -1.94 -18.42 -11.66
CA GLU A 52 -2.88 -17.48 -12.27
C GLU A 52 -4.16 -18.17 -12.78
N GLU A 53 -4.01 -19.37 -13.35
CA GLU A 53 -5.12 -20.19 -13.84
C GLU A 53 -6.10 -20.58 -12.71
N GLU A 54 -5.58 -21.02 -11.56
CA GLU A 54 -6.41 -21.41 -10.42
C GLU A 54 -7.08 -20.18 -9.79
N LEU A 55 -6.39 -19.04 -9.75
CA LEU A 55 -6.96 -17.77 -9.29
C LEU A 55 -8.14 -17.31 -10.17
N LEU A 56 -7.98 -17.43 -11.50
CA LEU A 56 -9.03 -17.08 -12.45
C LEU A 56 -10.26 -17.97 -12.27
N ARG A 57 -10.05 -19.28 -12.12
CA ARG A 57 -11.14 -20.24 -11.86
C ARG A 57 -11.91 -19.90 -10.59
N GLN A 58 -11.22 -19.51 -9.52
CA GLN A 58 -11.86 -19.09 -8.26
C GLN A 58 -12.68 -17.80 -8.45
N GLN A 59 -12.14 -16.83 -9.19
CA GLN A 59 -12.85 -15.59 -9.50
C GLN A 59 -14.15 -15.86 -10.29
N GLU A 60 -14.10 -16.68 -11.33
CA GLU A 60 -15.27 -17.04 -12.13
C GLU A 60 -16.36 -17.72 -11.28
N LEU A 61 -15.96 -18.64 -10.40
CA LEU A 61 -16.88 -19.33 -9.50
C LEU A 61 -17.57 -18.37 -8.53
N LEU A 62 -16.82 -17.41 -7.97
CA LEU A 62 -17.38 -16.36 -7.09
C LEU A 62 -18.39 -15.48 -7.84
N PHE A 63 -18.10 -15.12 -9.09
CA PHE A 63 -19.04 -14.35 -9.91
C PHE A 63 -20.31 -15.14 -10.24
N ALA A 64 -20.19 -16.42 -10.61
CA ALA A 64 -21.35 -17.28 -10.86
C ALA A 64 -22.26 -17.38 -9.62
N GLN A 65 -21.67 -17.60 -8.43
CA GLN A 65 -22.42 -17.63 -7.17
C GLN A 65 -23.10 -16.29 -6.87
N SER A 66 -22.43 -15.16 -7.12
CA SER A 66 -23.02 -13.85 -6.91
C SER A 66 -24.22 -13.59 -7.84
N ARG A 67 -24.15 -14.02 -9.10
CA ARG A 67 -25.27 -13.91 -10.05
C ARG A 67 -26.47 -14.71 -9.60
N LEU A 68 -26.27 -15.98 -9.20
CA LEU A 68 -27.35 -16.83 -8.69
C LEU A 68 -28.01 -16.24 -7.44
N LYS A 69 -27.22 -15.70 -6.50
CA LYS A 69 -27.76 -15.04 -5.31
C LYS A 69 -28.58 -13.80 -5.66
N PHE A 70 -28.11 -12.99 -6.61
CA PHE A 70 -28.83 -11.80 -7.05
C PHE A 70 -30.15 -12.16 -7.74
N GLU A 71 -30.15 -13.17 -8.61
CA GLU A 71 -31.36 -13.67 -9.25
C GLU A 71 -32.36 -14.22 -8.23
N ALA A 72 -31.90 -14.99 -7.25
CA ALA A 72 -32.74 -15.52 -6.17
C ALA A 72 -33.30 -14.43 -5.24
N GLN A 73 -32.65 -13.28 -5.13
CA GLN A 73 -33.12 -12.16 -4.32
C GLN A 73 -34.10 -11.25 -5.08
N GLN A 74 -34.12 -11.32 -6.42
CA GLN A 74 -35.02 -10.57 -7.30
C GLN A 74 -36.34 -11.31 -7.58
N GLN A 75 -36.44 -12.59 -7.20
CA GLN A 75 -37.67 -13.41 -7.24
C GLN A 75 -38.42 -13.34 -5.90
#